data_AF-K6TP22-F1
#
_entry.id   AF-K6TP22-F1
#
_cell.length_a   1.000
_cell.length_b   1.000
_cell.length_c   1.000
_cell.angle_alpha   90.00
_cell.angle_beta   90.00
_cell.angle_gamma   90.00
#
_symmetry.space_group_name_H-M   'P 1'
#
loop_
_entity.id
_entity.type
_entity.pdbx_description
1 polymer ?
#
loop_
_entity_poly.entity_id
_entity_poly.type
_entity_poly.pdbx_seq_one_letter_code
_entity_poly.pdbx_strand_id
1 'polypeptide(L)'
;MNYQCEICHYIYEPENGDPEGGIEPGTSFKDITNDWLCPRCGIDKSSFKPMGKEIQAPRGKDPLLVMVLGLTHGLWTIAGTGSYSVTRQIGRTFLEELKLNGFNFDDSKTSLESVRSYFVETHHMAGDIEYSISDDEVELKVKNCRFFPVCSQLESQGVLITTCPYTNTAAMAMEEATGYRFRISKETNGFGHQIRLKKVSKVK
;
A
#
# COMPACT_ATOMS: atom_id res chain seq x y z
N MET A 1 -27.04 1.71 -6.23
CA MET A 1 -26.88 0.25 -6.50
C MET A 1 -25.38 0.00 -6.49
N ASN A 2 -24.91 -0.87 -5.60
CA ASN A 2 -23.49 -1.11 -5.42
C ASN A 2 -23.02 -2.26 -6.31
N TYR A 3 -21.73 -2.30 -6.59
CA TYR A 3 -21.14 -3.29 -7.47
C TYR A 3 -19.93 -3.90 -6.79
N GLN A 4 -19.81 -5.22 -6.84
CA GLN A 4 -18.70 -5.93 -6.22
C GLN A 4 -17.80 -6.52 -7.29
N CYS A 5 -16.50 -6.26 -7.17
CA CYS A 5 -15.48 -6.95 -7.94
C CYS A 5 -15.47 -8.43 -7.56
N GLU A 6 -15.62 -9.31 -8.54
CA GLU A 6 -15.63 -10.75 -8.32
C GLU A 6 -14.26 -11.32 -7.93
N ILE A 7 -13.18 -10.58 -8.22
CA ILE A 7 -11.80 -11.04 -8.00
C ILE A 7 -11.32 -10.74 -6.57
N CYS A 8 -11.52 -9.51 -6.10
CA CYS A 8 -10.93 -9.03 -4.85
C CYS A 8 -11.96 -8.52 -3.84
N HIS A 9 -13.25 -8.66 -4.18
CA HIS A 9 -14.39 -8.28 -3.36
C HIS A 9 -14.47 -6.79 -3.00
N TYR A 10 -13.75 -5.92 -3.74
CA TYR A 10 -13.93 -4.47 -3.64
C TYR A 10 -15.37 -4.10 -3.97
N ILE A 11 -15.95 -3.19 -3.19
CA ILE A 11 -17.31 -2.71 -3.38
C ILE A 11 -17.23 -1.27 -3.90
N TYR A 12 -17.72 -1.05 -5.11
CA TYR A 12 -17.97 0.29 -5.61
C TYR A 12 -19.32 0.79 -5.07
N GLU A 13 -19.25 1.89 -4.34
CA GLU A 13 -20.41 2.60 -3.80
C GLU A 13 -20.55 3.93 -4.56
N PRO A 14 -21.62 4.12 -5.37
CA PRO A 14 -21.82 5.37 -6.11
C PRO A 14 -21.73 6.61 -5.23
N GLU A 15 -22.17 6.55 -3.98
CA GLU A 15 -22.12 7.66 -3.02
C GLU A 15 -20.69 8.13 -2.74
N ASN A 16 -19.71 7.22 -2.76
CA ASN A 16 -18.31 7.52 -2.52
C ASN A 16 -17.53 7.78 -3.82
N GLY A 17 -17.98 7.19 -4.94
CA GLY A 17 -17.26 7.24 -6.21
C GLY A 17 -15.92 6.50 -6.14
N ASP A 18 -14.96 6.95 -6.94
CA ASP A 18 -13.54 6.60 -6.86
C ASP A 18 -12.69 7.83 -7.26
N PRO A 19 -12.52 8.83 -6.36
CA PRO A 19 -11.83 10.07 -6.69
C PRO A 19 -10.35 9.89 -7.09
N GLU A 20 -9.69 8.86 -6.56
CA GLU A 20 -8.30 8.53 -6.95
C GLU A 20 -8.25 8.01 -8.39
N GLY A 21 -9.30 7.30 -8.83
CA GLY A 21 -9.51 6.85 -10.21
C GLY A 21 -10.21 7.89 -11.11
N GLY A 22 -10.43 9.12 -10.65
CA GLY A 22 -11.08 10.20 -11.41
C GLY A 22 -12.60 10.08 -11.51
N ILE A 23 -13.23 9.28 -10.65
CA ILE A 23 -14.68 9.09 -10.60
C ILE A 23 -15.25 9.85 -9.40
N GLU A 24 -16.00 10.92 -9.68
CA GLU A 24 -16.57 11.78 -8.64
C GLU A 24 -17.61 11.04 -7.76
N PRO A 25 -17.74 11.40 -6.48
CA PRO A 25 -18.82 10.94 -5.62
C PRO A 25 -20.20 11.23 -6.24
N GLY A 26 -21.10 10.27 -6.13
CA GLY A 26 -22.42 10.28 -6.77
C GLY A 26 -22.47 9.64 -8.16
N THR A 27 -21.32 9.29 -8.77
CA THR A 27 -21.29 8.68 -10.11
C THR A 27 -21.86 7.26 -10.07
N SER A 28 -22.88 6.97 -10.87
CA SER A 28 -23.42 5.61 -11.00
C SER A 28 -22.38 4.68 -11.62
N PHE A 29 -22.31 3.42 -11.17
CA PHE A 29 -21.39 2.45 -11.77
C PHE A 29 -21.61 2.28 -13.29
N LYS A 30 -22.84 2.48 -13.76
CA LYS A 30 -23.15 2.42 -15.20
C LYS A 30 -22.49 3.56 -15.99
N ASP A 31 -22.27 4.70 -15.35
CA ASP A 31 -21.77 5.92 -15.97
C ASP A 31 -20.23 6.00 -15.93
N ILE A 32 -19.58 5.13 -15.16
CA ILE A 32 -18.12 4.96 -15.18
C ILE A 32 -17.68 4.51 -16.58
N THR A 33 -16.57 5.04 -17.08
CA THR A 33 -15.98 4.64 -18.36
C THR A 33 -15.41 3.21 -18.32
N ASN A 34 -15.28 2.53 -19.46
CA ASN A 34 -14.85 1.12 -19.49
C ASN A 34 -13.34 0.92 -19.23
N ASP A 35 -12.54 1.99 -19.33
CA ASP A 35 -11.13 2.04 -18.99
C ASP A 35 -10.88 2.16 -17.48
N TRP A 36 -11.93 2.40 -16.68
CA TRP A 36 -11.83 2.34 -15.24
C TRP A 36 -11.50 0.91 -14.77
N LEU A 37 -10.49 0.82 -13.91
CA LEU A 37 -10.01 -0.42 -13.32
C LEU A 37 -10.39 -0.46 -11.85
N CYS A 38 -10.66 -1.66 -11.35
CA CYS A 38 -10.91 -1.89 -9.93
C CYS A 38 -9.79 -1.27 -9.08
N PRO A 39 -10.08 -0.33 -8.17
CA PRO A 39 -9.07 0.35 -7.37
C PRO A 39 -8.46 -0.54 -6.28
N ARG A 40 -8.75 -1.85 -6.28
CA ARG A 40 -8.09 -2.81 -5.40
C ARG A 40 -7.20 -3.79 -6.16
N CYS A 41 -7.64 -4.30 -7.30
CA CYS A 41 -6.91 -5.37 -8.00
C CYS A 41 -6.62 -5.08 -9.47
N GLY A 42 -6.98 -3.89 -9.97
CA GLY A 42 -6.67 -3.47 -11.34
C GLY A 42 -7.43 -4.22 -12.45
N ILE A 43 -8.35 -5.13 -12.11
CA ILE A 43 -9.16 -5.78 -13.13
C ILE A 43 -10.19 -4.81 -13.69
N ASP A 44 -10.54 -4.99 -14.95
CA ASP A 44 -11.47 -4.12 -15.64
C ASP A 44 -12.89 -4.19 -15.06
N LYS A 45 -13.67 -3.15 -15.37
CA LYS A 45 -15.05 -2.95 -14.95
C LYS A 45 -15.97 -4.14 -15.26
N SER A 46 -15.67 -4.99 -16.25
CA SER A 46 -16.53 -6.13 -16.61
C SER A 46 -16.57 -7.22 -15.54
N SER A 47 -15.56 -7.27 -14.67
CA SER A 47 -15.47 -8.23 -13.55
C SER A 47 -16.25 -7.79 -12.30
N PHE A 48 -17.19 -6.85 -12.45
CA PHE A 48 -18.08 -6.41 -11.37
C PHE A 48 -19.49 -6.93 -11.58
N LYS A 49 -20.05 -7.47 -10.49
CA LYS A 49 -21.47 -7.83 -10.47
C LYS A 49 -22.29 -6.82 -9.68
N PRO A 50 -23.50 -6.48 -10.16
CA PRO A 50 -24.44 -5.71 -9.37
C PRO A 50 -24.75 -6.49 -8.11
N MET A 51 -24.59 -5.84 -6.97
CA MET A 51 -25.02 -6.39 -5.70
C MET A 51 -26.54 -6.26 -5.65
N GLY A 52 -27.25 -7.31 -6.08
CA GLY A 52 -28.70 -7.39 -5.92
C GLY A 52 -29.12 -7.20 -4.46
N LYS A 53 -30.40 -6.87 -4.23
CA LYS A 53 -30.98 -6.96 -2.88
C LYS A 53 -30.77 -8.40 -2.40
N GLU A 54 -29.91 -8.57 -1.40
CA GLU A 54 -29.45 -9.83 -0.81
C GLU A 54 -28.25 -10.52 -1.48
N ILE A 55 -27.17 -9.78 -1.70
CA ILE A 55 -25.85 -10.33 -1.38
C ILE A 55 -25.53 -9.86 0.04
N GLN A 56 -25.40 -10.79 0.99
CA GLN A 56 -24.81 -10.48 2.30
C GLN A 56 -23.32 -10.18 2.07
N ALA A 57 -22.99 -8.96 1.63
CA ALA A 57 -21.63 -8.48 1.78
C ALA A 57 -21.23 -8.70 3.24
N PRO A 58 -20.03 -9.22 3.50
CA PRO A 58 -19.53 -9.32 4.86
C PRO A 58 -19.71 -7.97 5.54
N ARG A 59 -20.56 -7.93 6.58
CA ARG A 59 -20.75 -6.71 7.38
C ARG A 59 -19.64 -6.67 8.41
N GLY A 60 -19.03 -5.49 8.58
CA GLY A 60 -17.93 -5.29 9.52
C GLY A 60 -16.58 -5.16 8.84
N LYS A 61 -15.56 -4.78 9.62
CA LYS A 61 -14.18 -4.63 9.14
C LYS A 61 -13.55 -6.01 8.94
N ASP A 62 -12.69 -6.13 7.93
CA ASP A 62 -11.86 -7.33 7.71
C ASP A 62 -11.11 -7.68 9.02
N PRO A 63 -11.31 -8.88 9.60
CA PRO A 63 -10.68 -9.26 10.85
C PRO A 63 -9.14 -9.16 10.84
N LEU A 64 -8.49 -9.42 9.71
CA LEU A 64 -7.04 -9.26 9.57
C LEU A 64 -6.66 -7.79 9.71
N LEU A 65 -7.42 -6.89 9.08
CA LEU A 65 -7.19 -5.44 9.18
C LEU A 65 -7.47 -4.92 10.59
N VAL A 66 -8.45 -5.50 11.31
CA VAL A 66 -8.71 -5.18 12.72
C VAL A 66 -7.54 -5.63 13.61
N MET A 67 -7.00 -6.83 13.38
CA MET A 67 -5.82 -7.29 14.12
C MET A 67 -4.60 -6.41 13.85
N VAL A 68 -4.34 -6.07 12.58
CA VAL A 68 -3.24 -5.16 12.21
C VAL A 68 -3.42 -3.80 12.88
N LEU A 69 -4.62 -3.24 12.86
CA LEU A 69 -4.95 -1.98 13.55
C LEU A 69 -4.62 -2.06 15.04
N GLY A 70 -5.11 -3.09 15.74
CA GLY A 70 -4.92 -3.26 17.18
C GLY A 70 -3.45 -3.44 17.57
N LEU A 71 -2.73 -4.31 16.86
CA LEU A 71 -1.29 -4.55 17.08
C LEU A 71 -0.48 -3.28 16.85
N THR A 72 -0.80 -2.56 15.77
CA THR A 72 -0.11 -1.33 15.39
C THR A 72 -0.34 -0.21 16.42
N HIS A 73 -1.59 -0.04 16.85
CA HIS A 73 -1.94 0.93 17.89
C HIS A 73 -1.25 0.58 19.22
N GLY A 74 -1.31 -0.68 19.66
CA GLY A 74 -0.66 -1.12 20.90
C GLY A 74 0.86 -0.90 20.87
N LEU A 75 1.51 -1.23 19.76
CA LEU A 75 2.93 -0.96 19.56
C LEU A 75 3.26 0.53 19.68
N TRP A 76 2.44 1.40 19.09
CA TRP A 76 2.60 2.84 19.21
C TRP A 76 2.40 3.34 20.64
N THR A 77 1.36 2.86 21.34
CA THR A 77 1.10 3.23 22.74
C THR A 77 2.28 2.90 23.65
N ILE A 78 2.97 1.78 23.41
CA ILE A 78 4.09 1.34 24.23
C ILE A 78 5.39 2.06 23.86
N ALA A 79 5.70 2.15 22.56
CA ALA A 79 7.03 2.54 22.09
C ALA A 79 7.10 3.93 21.45
N GLY A 80 5.97 4.56 21.14
CA GLY A 80 5.90 5.80 20.36
C GLY A 80 6.73 5.70 19.08
N THR A 81 7.62 6.68 18.84
CA THR A 81 8.57 6.68 17.71
C THR A 81 9.57 5.52 17.75
N GLY A 82 9.81 4.90 18.90
CA GLY A 82 10.63 3.68 19.01
C GLY A 82 10.04 2.50 18.23
N SER A 83 8.73 2.52 17.95
CA SER A 83 8.07 1.53 17.09
C SER A 83 8.69 1.43 15.69
N TYR A 84 9.33 2.49 15.17
CA TYR A 84 9.96 2.48 13.85
C TYR A 84 11.05 1.42 13.71
N SER A 85 11.77 1.13 14.79
CA SER A 85 12.80 0.08 14.79
C SER A 85 12.17 -1.31 14.63
N VAL A 86 10.97 -1.51 15.17
CA VAL A 86 10.20 -2.76 15.07
C VAL A 86 9.59 -2.89 13.68
N THR A 87 8.96 -1.83 13.17
CA THR A 87 8.34 -1.87 11.82
C THR A 87 9.36 -2.02 10.71
N ARG A 88 10.61 -1.58 10.92
CA ARG A 88 11.71 -1.85 9.99
C ARG A 88 11.97 -3.34 9.78
N GLN A 89 11.69 -4.18 10.77
CA GLN A 89 11.83 -5.63 10.65
C GLN A 89 10.87 -6.21 9.60
N ILE A 90 9.70 -5.59 9.40
CA ILE A 90 8.74 -5.99 8.34
C ILE A 90 9.44 -5.98 6.97
N GLY A 91 10.16 -4.90 6.67
CA GLY A 91 10.89 -4.77 5.41
C GLY A 91 11.99 -5.81 5.25
N ARG A 92 12.68 -6.18 6.34
CA ARG A 92 13.73 -7.20 6.30
C ARG A 92 13.15 -8.58 6.03
N THR A 93 12.08 -8.93 6.71
CA THR A 93 11.38 -10.20 6.51
C THR A 93 10.85 -10.32 5.08
N PHE A 94 10.28 -9.25 4.50
CA PHE A 94 9.90 -9.27 3.09
C PHE A 94 11.12 -9.36 2.17
N LEU A 95 12.20 -8.61 2.42
CA LEU A 95 13.40 -8.71 1.59
C LEU A 95 13.96 -10.15 1.54
N GLU A 96 14.00 -10.83 2.70
CA GLU A 96 14.40 -12.24 2.79
C GLU A 96 13.47 -13.14 1.97
N GLU A 97 12.15 -12.96 2.09
CA GLU A 97 11.15 -13.69 1.29
C GLU A 97 11.35 -13.46 -0.21
N LEU A 98 11.53 -12.21 -0.66
CA LEU A 98 11.77 -11.91 -2.07
C LEU A 98 13.07 -12.58 -2.57
N LYS A 99 14.14 -12.56 -1.79
CA LYS A 99 15.40 -13.25 -2.15
C LYS A 99 15.20 -14.76 -2.29
N LEU A 100 14.45 -15.39 -1.37
CA LEU A 100 14.13 -16.81 -1.44
C LEU A 100 13.32 -17.18 -2.70
N ASN A 101 12.53 -16.25 -3.20
CA ASN A 101 11.75 -16.40 -4.42
C ASN A 101 12.49 -15.94 -5.70
N GLY A 102 13.80 -15.66 -5.61
CA GLY A 102 14.65 -15.39 -6.77
C GLY A 102 14.60 -13.97 -7.34
N PHE A 103 14.06 -13.01 -6.60
CA PHE A 103 14.09 -11.60 -7.00
C PHE A 103 15.51 -11.01 -6.92
N ASN A 104 15.80 -10.01 -7.76
CA ASN A 104 17.13 -9.41 -7.91
C ASN A 104 17.21 -8.05 -7.19
N PHE A 105 18.37 -7.79 -6.56
CA PHE A 105 18.65 -6.57 -5.80
C PHE A 105 20.05 -5.97 -6.10
N ASP A 106 20.61 -6.22 -7.28
CA ASP A 106 21.98 -5.85 -7.64
C ASP A 106 22.15 -4.33 -7.83
N ASP A 107 21.08 -3.65 -8.25
CA ASP A 107 21.04 -2.21 -8.43
C ASP A 107 19.73 -1.60 -7.92
N SER A 108 19.72 -0.29 -7.73
CA SER A 108 18.57 0.43 -7.16
C SER A 108 17.30 0.29 -7.98
N LYS A 109 17.38 0.33 -9.31
CA LYS A 109 16.20 0.26 -10.18
C LYS A 109 15.62 -1.14 -10.14
N THR A 110 16.44 -2.17 -10.35
CA THR A 110 16.01 -3.56 -10.30
C THR A 110 15.44 -3.92 -8.93
N SER A 111 16.03 -3.39 -7.85
CA SER A 111 15.53 -3.57 -6.49
C SER A 111 14.12 -3.03 -6.28
N LEU A 112 13.85 -1.79 -6.72
CA LEU A 112 12.51 -1.19 -6.60
C LEU A 112 11.50 -1.91 -7.50
N GLU A 113 11.91 -2.37 -8.69
CA GLU A 113 11.07 -3.15 -9.58
C GLU A 113 10.71 -4.51 -8.97
N SER A 114 11.66 -5.20 -8.34
CA SER A 114 11.41 -6.44 -7.60
C SER A 114 10.35 -6.24 -6.51
N VAL A 115 10.44 -5.15 -5.74
CA VAL A 115 9.45 -4.80 -4.72
C VAL A 115 8.09 -4.50 -5.33
N ARG A 116 8.04 -3.72 -6.42
CA ARG A 116 6.81 -3.41 -7.14
C ARG A 116 6.13 -4.68 -7.64
N SER A 117 6.84 -5.51 -8.40
CA SER A 117 6.30 -6.74 -8.99
C SER A 117 5.76 -7.70 -7.92
N TYR A 118 6.48 -7.87 -6.80
CA TYR A 118 5.99 -8.70 -5.70
C TYR A 118 4.65 -8.21 -5.14
N PHE A 119 4.54 -6.93 -4.77
CA PHE A 119 3.33 -6.43 -4.11
C PHE A 119 2.16 -6.18 -5.07
N VAL A 120 2.43 -5.75 -6.31
CA VAL A 120 1.41 -5.36 -7.29
C VAL A 120 1.01 -6.55 -8.16
N GLU A 121 1.99 -7.18 -8.79
CA GLU A 121 1.74 -8.21 -9.82
C GLU A 121 1.50 -9.58 -9.19
N THR A 122 2.29 -9.97 -8.19
CA THR A 122 2.18 -11.29 -7.56
C THR A 122 1.06 -11.35 -6.53
N HIS A 123 0.89 -10.30 -5.72
CA HIS A 123 -0.02 -10.33 -4.58
C HIS A 123 -1.20 -9.35 -4.65
N HIS A 124 -1.28 -8.49 -5.66
CA HIS A 124 -2.38 -7.53 -5.88
C HIS A 124 -2.74 -6.73 -4.61
N MET A 125 -1.71 -6.29 -3.89
CA MET A 125 -1.85 -5.56 -2.62
C MET A 125 -1.93 -4.04 -2.82
N ALA A 126 -1.54 -3.56 -3.98
CA ALA A 126 -1.67 -2.18 -4.42
C ALA A 126 -2.00 -2.18 -5.92
N GLY A 127 -2.60 -1.10 -6.42
CA GLY A 127 -2.81 -0.96 -7.86
C GLY A 127 -1.52 -0.66 -8.60
N ASP A 128 -0.63 0.15 -8.01
CA ASP A 128 0.73 0.34 -8.51
C ASP A 128 1.65 0.93 -7.43
N ILE A 129 2.97 0.82 -7.64
CA ILE A 129 4.00 1.49 -6.84
C ILE A 129 4.93 2.21 -7.82
N GLU A 130 4.67 3.49 -8.04
CA GLU A 130 5.52 4.35 -8.87
C GLU A 130 6.73 4.81 -8.05
N TYR A 131 7.88 4.98 -8.71
CA TYR A 131 9.08 5.46 -8.06
C TYR A 131 9.93 6.40 -8.93
N SER A 132 10.64 7.30 -8.28
CA SER A 132 11.69 8.12 -8.88
C SER A 132 12.96 8.03 -8.03
N ILE A 133 14.12 7.94 -8.68
CA ILE A 133 15.43 7.83 -8.02
C ILE A 133 16.23 9.08 -8.35
N SER A 134 16.78 9.70 -7.31
CA SER A 134 17.80 10.75 -7.37
C SER A 134 19.05 10.28 -6.60
N ASP A 135 20.13 11.06 -6.63
CA ASP A 135 21.42 10.66 -6.04
C ASP A 135 21.34 10.26 -4.55
N ASP A 136 20.50 10.93 -3.77
CA ASP A 136 20.38 10.74 -2.33
C ASP A 136 18.94 10.45 -1.84
N GLU A 137 17.95 10.50 -2.73
CA GLU A 137 16.55 10.31 -2.38
C GLU A 137 15.81 9.43 -3.38
N VAL A 138 14.90 8.59 -2.86
CA VAL A 138 13.92 7.85 -3.65
C VAL A 138 12.53 8.32 -3.23
N GLU A 139 11.70 8.70 -4.19
CA GLU A 139 10.28 8.96 -3.95
C GLU A 139 9.47 7.75 -4.39
N LEU A 140 8.50 7.36 -3.57
CA LEU A 140 7.56 6.28 -3.85
C LEU A 140 6.15 6.84 -3.81
N LYS A 141 5.30 6.42 -4.75
CA LYS A 141 3.87 6.72 -4.77
C LYS A 141 3.08 5.43 -4.94
N VAL A 142 2.41 5.01 -3.87
CA VAL A 142 1.55 3.82 -3.88
C VAL A 142 0.12 4.23 -4.26
N LYS A 143 -0.41 3.62 -5.32
CA LYS A 143 -1.80 3.79 -5.75
C LYS A 143 -2.65 2.65 -5.22
N ASN A 144 -3.92 2.90 -4.88
CA ASN A 144 -4.89 1.82 -4.65
C ASN A 144 -4.46 0.85 -3.52
N CYS A 145 -3.96 1.41 -2.42
CA CYS A 145 -3.33 0.67 -1.31
C CYS A 145 -4.36 -0.13 -0.49
N ARG A 146 -4.16 -1.46 -0.36
CA ARG A 146 -5.03 -2.33 0.44
C ARG A 146 -5.11 -1.95 1.92
N PHE A 147 -4.05 -1.36 2.48
CA PHE A 147 -3.98 -0.96 3.89
C PHE A 147 -4.47 0.48 4.15
N PHE A 148 -4.87 1.22 3.10
CA PHE A 148 -5.26 2.63 3.23
C PHE A 148 -6.29 2.88 4.34
N PRO A 149 -7.39 2.09 4.49
CA PRO A 149 -8.37 2.35 5.54
C PRO A 149 -7.79 2.23 6.96
N VAL A 150 -6.86 1.29 7.18
CA VAL A 150 -6.21 1.10 8.49
C VAL A 150 -5.24 2.24 8.77
N CYS A 151 -4.41 2.60 7.80
CA CYS A 151 -3.45 3.69 7.94
C CYS A 151 -4.15 5.04 8.18
N SER A 152 -5.20 5.34 7.42
CA SER A 152 -6.00 6.56 7.59
C SER A 152 -6.63 6.62 8.99
N GLN A 153 -7.16 5.49 9.48
CA GLN A 153 -7.72 5.43 10.82
C GLN A 153 -6.64 5.66 11.90
N LEU A 154 -5.47 5.04 11.80
CA LEU A 154 -4.36 5.24 12.73
C LEU A 154 -3.91 6.70 12.76
N GLU A 155 -3.75 7.33 11.61
CA GLU A 155 -3.35 8.73 11.49
C GLU A 155 -4.38 9.68 12.10
N SER A 156 -5.68 9.40 11.92
CA SER A 156 -6.76 10.17 12.56
C SER A 156 -6.74 10.09 14.09
N GLN A 157 -6.09 9.04 14.64
CA GLN A 157 -5.89 8.81 16.07
C GLN A 157 -4.52 9.33 16.56
N GLY A 158 -3.77 10.04 15.72
CA GLY A 158 -2.43 10.54 16.06
C GLY A 158 -1.34 9.46 16.08
N VAL A 159 -1.63 8.26 15.52
CA VAL A 159 -0.66 7.18 15.39
C VAL A 159 0.08 7.32 14.07
N LEU A 160 1.28 7.92 14.12
CA LEU A 160 2.15 8.12 12.97
C LEU A 160 3.14 6.97 12.88
N ILE A 161 2.73 5.85 12.32
CA ILE A 161 3.59 4.66 12.24
C ILE A 161 3.99 4.30 10.80
N THR A 162 5.27 3.97 10.62
CA THR A 162 5.82 3.48 9.35
C THR A 162 5.65 1.95 9.25
N THR A 163 4.43 1.42 9.42
CA THR A 163 4.15 -0.02 9.24
C THR A 163 4.04 -0.45 7.78
N CYS A 164 4.01 0.50 6.84
CA CYS A 164 3.82 0.25 5.42
C CYS A 164 4.80 -0.84 4.90
N PRO A 165 4.30 -2.02 4.47
CA PRO A 165 5.17 -3.09 4.00
C PRO A 165 5.91 -2.66 2.73
N TYR A 166 5.22 -2.02 1.78
CA TYR A 166 5.80 -1.56 0.51
C TYR A 166 7.05 -0.71 0.74
N THR A 167 6.94 0.26 1.64
CA THR A 167 8.00 1.23 1.93
C THR A 167 9.14 0.62 2.73
N ASN A 168 8.85 -0.18 3.75
CA ASN A 168 9.92 -0.80 4.53
C ASN A 168 10.70 -1.78 3.66
N THR A 169 10.03 -2.55 2.81
CA THR A 169 10.70 -3.46 1.87
C THR A 169 11.51 -2.67 0.85
N ALA A 170 10.96 -1.61 0.25
CA ALA A 170 11.70 -0.73 -0.66
C ALA A 170 12.93 -0.12 0.01
N ALA A 171 12.82 0.34 1.26
CA ALA A 171 13.95 0.84 2.01
C ALA A 171 15.03 -0.24 2.17
N MET A 172 14.67 -1.46 2.57
CA MET A 172 15.62 -2.57 2.75
C MET A 172 16.25 -3.02 1.44
N ALA A 173 15.47 -3.08 0.35
CA ALA A 173 15.96 -3.39 -0.99
C ALA A 173 16.99 -2.35 -1.46
N MET A 174 16.74 -1.06 -1.18
CA MET A 174 17.72 0.00 -1.46
C MET A 174 18.98 -0.09 -0.58
N GLU A 175 18.86 -0.54 0.68
CA GLU A 175 20.05 -0.78 1.51
C GLU A 175 20.91 -1.91 0.97
N GLU A 176 20.27 -2.99 0.51
CA GLU A 176 20.95 -4.12 -0.12
C GLU A 176 21.74 -3.68 -1.36
N ALA A 177 21.07 -2.97 -2.28
CA ALA A 177 21.66 -2.59 -3.55
C ALA A 177 22.79 -1.57 -3.42
N THR A 178 22.69 -0.65 -2.46
CA THR A 178 23.60 0.51 -2.39
C THR A 178 24.62 0.41 -1.27
N GLY A 179 24.38 -0.44 -0.27
CA GLY A 179 25.14 -0.45 0.98
C GLY A 179 24.91 0.80 1.84
N TYR A 180 23.86 1.59 1.58
CA TYR A 180 23.48 2.75 2.39
C TYR A 180 22.13 2.56 3.07
N ARG A 181 22.03 3.06 4.31
CA ARG A 181 20.79 3.14 5.07
C ARG A 181 19.90 4.25 4.53
N PHE A 182 18.60 3.97 4.47
CA PHE A 182 17.57 4.93 4.05
C PHE A 182 16.58 5.24 5.18
N ARG A 183 16.39 6.52 5.48
CA ARG A 183 15.37 7.01 6.41
C ARG A 183 14.05 7.17 5.67
N ILE A 184 12.99 6.61 6.24
CA ILE A 184 11.62 6.72 5.72
C ILE A 184 11.01 8.01 6.26
N SER A 185 10.40 8.80 5.38
CA SER A 185 9.64 10.00 5.75
C SER A 185 8.39 10.09 4.89
N LYS A 186 7.27 10.51 5.49
CA LYS A 186 5.98 10.69 4.83
C LYS A 186 5.61 12.17 4.86
N GLU A 187 5.06 12.70 3.76
CA GLU A 187 4.50 14.05 3.76
C GLU A 187 3.24 14.13 4.62
N THR A 188 3.12 15.21 5.40
CA THR A 188 1.92 15.48 6.20
C THR A 188 0.79 15.92 5.28
N ASN A 189 -0.39 15.31 5.38
CA ASN A 189 -1.59 15.61 4.57
C ASN A 189 -1.52 15.27 3.07
N GLY A 190 -0.51 14.54 2.61
CA GLY A 190 -0.51 13.99 1.24
C GLY A 190 -1.65 12.98 1.08
N PHE A 191 -2.59 13.26 0.17
CA PHE A 191 -3.51 12.25 -0.35
C PHE A 191 -2.68 11.26 -1.18
N GLY A 192 -2.72 9.98 -0.80
CA GLY A 192 -1.83 8.96 -1.34
C GLY A 192 -0.52 8.82 -0.55
N HIS A 193 -0.01 7.60 -0.50
CA HIS A 193 1.26 7.26 0.16
C HIS A 193 2.44 7.79 -0.65
N GLN A 194 2.64 9.12 -0.69
CA GLN A 194 3.87 9.71 -1.17
C GLN A 194 4.91 9.66 -0.06
N ILE A 195 5.97 8.90 -0.30
CA ILE A 195 6.95 8.54 0.70
C ILE A 195 8.34 8.80 0.16
N ARG A 196 9.17 9.44 0.98
CA ARG A 196 10.56 9.73 0.67
C ARG A 196 11.49 8.85 1.48
N LEU A 197 12.38 8.17 0.77
CA LEU A 197 13.52 7.44 1.32
C LEU A 197 14.76 8.30 1.14
N LYS A 198 15.31 8.83 2.24
CA LYS A 198 16.53 9.65 2.22
C LYS A 198 17.73 8.82 2.64
N LYS A 199 18.76 8.77 1.81
CA LYS A 199 20.05 8.16 2.12
C LYS A 199 20.70 8.86 3.31
N VAL A 200 21.18 8.11 4.31
CA VAL A 200 21.68 8.71 5.57
C VAL A 200 23.08 8.27 5.97
N SER A 201 23.43 6.98 5.83
CA SER A 201 24.73 6.47 6.28
C SER A 201 25.07 5.18 5.57
N LYS A 202 26.34 4.77 5.53
CA LYS A 202 26.66 3.40 5.12
C LYS A 202 26.06 2.39 6.09
N VAL A 203 25.65 1.23 5.56
CA VAL A 203 25.32 0.06 6.37
C VAL A 203 26.63 -0.44 7.01
N LYS A 204 26.60 -0.73 8.31
CA LYS A 204 27.73 -1.27 9.06
C LYS A 204 27.67 -2.78 9.07
#